data_AF-A0A353NP01-F1
#
_entry.id   AF-A0A353NP01-F1
#
_cell.length_a   1.000
_cell.length_b   1.000
_cell.length_c   1.000
_cell.angle_alpha   90.00
_cell.angle_beta   90.00
_cell.angle_gamma   90.00
#
_symmetry.space_group_name_H-M   'P 1'
#
loop_
_entity.id
_entity.type
_entity.pdbx_description
1 polymer ?
#
loop_
_entity_poly.entity_id
_entity_poly.type
_entity_poly.pdbx_seq_one_letter_code
_entity_poly.pdbx_strand_id
1 'polypeptide(L)'
;FGHQAIKELVQFQKKIIAEIGKEKVDVPVFEPDPQLEADLRSYAQEKVTVAVKNPDKLARQNDLDELEKETVEHFAEIYPEQERVVQSIYSTLVKETVRGMILEDGVRPDGRRPDEIRKITSEVGILPRAHGSGIFTRGQTQVLTAATLGTIREEQVLDDLGLDESKRYIHHYNFPSYCVGETRPMRGPGRREIGHGALAEKALLPVIPDEDQFPYTLRL
;
A
#
# COMPACT_ATOMS: atom_id res chain seq x y z
N PHE A 1 -7.82 -2.81 26.00
CA PHE A 1 -8.61 -4.05 26.01
C PHE A 1 -8.01 -5.12 25.09
N GLY A 2 -8.04 -4.97 23.75
CA GLY A 2 -7.58 -6.02 22.81
C GLY A 2 -6.15 -6.55 23.03
N HIS A 3 -5.17 -5.68 23.30
CA HIS A 3 -3.79 -6.12 23.56
C HIS A 3 -3.66 -7.03 24.79
N GLN A 4 -4.53 -6.88 25.80
CA GLN A 4 -4.50 -7.72 26.99
C GLN A 4 -4.93 -9.16 26.67
N ALA A 5 -6.01 -9.33 25.89
CA ALA A 5 -6.45 -10.65 25.42
C ALA A 5 -5.37 -11.32 24.54
N ILE A 6 -4.68 -10.55 23.70
CA ILE A 6 -3.55 -11.05 22.91
C ILE A 6 -2.44 -11.63 23.80
N LYS A 7 -2.11 -10.97 24.92
CA LYS A 7 -1.10 -11.49 25.86
C LYS A 7 -1.51 -12.86 26.42
N GLU A 8 -2.78 -13.03 26.79
CA GLU A 8 -3.31 -14.30 27.29
C GLU A 8 -3.20 -15.41 26.25
N LEU A 9 -3.58 -15.13 25.00
CA LEU A 9 -3.44 -16.06 23.87
C LEU A 9 -1.97 -16.45 23.62
N VAL A 10 -1.05 -15.48 23.69
CA VAL A 10 0.38 -15.75 23.54
C VAL A 10 0.90 -16.62 24.69
N GLN A 11 0.47 -16.37 25.92
CA GLN A 11 0.86 -17.22 27.06
C GLN A 11 0.33 -18.64 26.91
N PHE A 12 -0.89 -18.81 26.41
CA PHE A 12 -1.45 -20.12 26.09
C PHE A 12 -0.61 -20.85 25.03
N GLN A 13 -0.27 -20.19 23.92
CA GLN A 13 0.59 -20.76 22.88
C GLN A 13 1.98 -21.14 23.41
N LYS A 14 2.57 -20.30 24.28
CA LYS A 14 3.87 -20.61 24.94
C LYS A 14 3.83 -21.87 25.79
N LYS A 15 2.71 -22.13 26.49
CA LYS A 15 2.54 -23.38 27.24
C LYS A 15 2.54 -24.60 26.31
N ILE A 16 1.83 -24.52 25.18
CA ILE A 16 1.81 -25.58 24.17
C ILE A 16 3.22 -25.82 23.61
N ILE A 17 3.95 -24.75 23.29
CA ILE A 17 5.34 -24.86 22.80
C ILE A 17 6.25 -25.51 23.85
N ALA A 18 6.05 -25.21 25.14
CA ALA A 18 6.84 -25.82 26.21
C ALA A 18 6.54 -27.31 26.40
N GLU A 19 5.30 -27.74 26.15
CA GLU A 19 4.88 -29.14 26.34
C GLU A 19 5.18 -30.02 25.11
N ILE A 20 4.90 -29.52 23.90
CA ILE A 20 4.97 -30.30 22.65
C ILE A 20 5.57 -29.52 21.47
N GLY A 21 6.31 -28.45 21.73
CA GLY A 21 6.96 -27.66 20.68
C GLY A 21 8.04 -28.44 19.94
N LYS A 22 8.15 -28.21 18.63
CA LYS A 22 9.26 -28.74 17.82
C LYS A 22 10.51 -27.89 18.01
N GLU A 23 11.67 -28.51 17.84
CA GLU A 23 12.94 -27.79 17.78
C GLU A 23 12.90 -26.76 16.65
N LYS A 24 13.41 -25.55 16.94
CA LYS A 24 13.48 -24.49 15.93
C LYS A 24 14.55 -24.85 14.91
N VAL A 25 14.21 -24.71 13.64
CA VAL A 25 15.19 -24.78 12.56
C VAL A 25 16.09 -23.56 12.65
N ASP A 26 17.40 -23.78 12.67
CA ASP A 26 18.37 -22.70 12.51
C ASP A 26 18.34 -22.20 11.07
N VAL A 27 18.05 -20.91 10.91
CA VAL A 27 17.98 -20.24 9.62
C VAL A 27 19.08 -19.20 9.59
N PRO A 28 20.16 -19.40 8.81
CA PRO A 28 21.25 -18.45 8.76
C PRO A 28 20.73 -17.11 8.27
N VAL A 29 21.08 -16.05 8.99
CA VAL A 29 20.76 -14.68 8.59
C VAL A 29 21.76 -14.27 7.51
N PHE A 30 21.24 -13.77 6.39
CA PHE A 30 22.09 -13.18 5.37
C PHE A 30 22.55 -11.80 5.85
N GLU A 31 23.86 -11.61 5.94
CA GLU A 31 24.50 -10.32 6.17
C GLU A 31 25.39 -9.99 4.97
N PRO A 32 25.25 -8.80 4.36
CA PRO A 32 26.14 -8.39 3.28
C PRO A 32 27.57 -8.23 3.77
N ASP A 33 28.54 -8.34 2.86
CA ASP A 33 29.93 -8.01 3.15
C ASP A 33 30.03 -6.53 3.61
N PRO A 34 30.56 -6.25 4.82
CA PRO A 34 30.71 -4.89 5.33
C PRO A 34 31.53 -3.98 4.41
N GLN A 35 32.51 -4.52 3.68
CA GLN A 35 33.33 -3.74 2.76
C GLN A 35 32.52 -3.31 1.53
N LEU A 36 31.74 -4.23 0.96
CA LEU A 36 30.83 -3.93 -0.15
C LEU A 36 29.82 -2.84 0.24
N GLU A 37 29.24 -2.95 1.44
CA GLU A 37 28.31 -1.93 1.93
C GLU A 37 28.98 -0.56 2.08
N ALA A 38 30.19 -0.51 2.66
CA ALA A 38 30.93 0.72 2.83
C ALA A 38 31.30 1.37 1.47
N ASP A 39 31.72 0.57 0.49
CA ASP A 39 32.07 1.05 -0.84
C ASP A 39 30.84 1.61 -1.56
N LEU A 40 29.72 0.87 -1.52
CA LEU A 40 28.47 1.27 -2.14
C LEU A 40 27.91 2.56 -1.54
N ARG A 41 27.92 2.67 -0.21
CA ARG A 41 27.51 3.91 0.46
C ARG A 41 28.40 5.07 0.04
N SER A 42 29.71 4.89 0.02
CA SER A 42 30.66 5.93 -0.42
C SER A 42 30.38 6.39 -1.86
N TYR A 43 29.98 5.47 -2.75
CA TYR A 43 29.67 5.75 -4.14
C TYR A 43 28.31 6.43 -4.35
N ALA A 44 27.25 5.93 -3.70
CA ALA A 44 25.86 6.26 -4.02
C ALA A 44 25.19 7.24 -3.05
N GLN A 45 25.68 7.41 -1.82
CA GLN A 45 24.98 8.18 -0.77
C GLN A 45 24.58 9.60 -1.20
N GLU A 46 25.52 10.36 -1.77
CA GLU A 46 25.26 11.73 -2.19
C GLU A 46 24.29 11.77 -3.38
N LYS A 47 24.50 10.88 -4.36
CA LYS A 47 23.62 10.76 -5.54
C LYS A 47 22.18 10.44 -5.14
N VAL A 48 22.00 9.48 -4.21
CA VAL A 48 20.70 9.12 -3.65
C VAL A 48 20.09 10.31 -2.91
N THR A 49 20.87 11.02 -2.10
CA THR A 49 20.40 12.20 -1.34
C THR A 49 19.86 13.30 -2.25
N VAL A 50 20.46 13.51 -3.42
CA VAL A 50 19.96 14.43 -4.42
C VAL A 50 18.70 13.88 -5.09
N ALA A 51 18.71 12.62 -5.54
CA ALA A 51 17.60 12.01 -6.27
C ALA A 51 16.30 11.96 -5.43
N VAL A 52 16.38 11.62 -4.15
CA VAL A 52 15.18 11.50 -3.28
C VAL A 52 14.44 12.83 -3.05
N LYS A 53 15.12 13.97 -3.27
CA LYS A 53 14.56 15.32 -3.07
C LYS A 53 13.73 15.82 -4.24
N ASN A 54 13.63 15.07 -5.34
CA ASN A 54 12.78 15.42 -6.46
C ASN A 54 11.28 15.31 -6.06
N PRO A 55 10.50 16.40 -6.09
CA PRO A 55 9.11 16.38 -5.64
C PRO A 55 8.18 15.67 -6.61
N ASP A 56 8.54 15.59 -7.90
CA ASP A 56 7.77 14.82 -8.87
C ASP A 56 8.01 13.32 -8.69
N LYS A 57 6.94 12.56 -8.45
CA LYS A 57 7.03 11.13 -8.15
C LYS A 57 7.64 10.34 -9.30
N LEU A 58 7.26 10.62 -10.55
CA LEU A 58 7.69 9.82 -11.70
C LEU A 58 9.14 10.13 -12.03
N ALA A 59 9.51 11.40 -12.04
CA ALA A 59 10.90 11.81 -12.21
C ALA A 59 11.78 11.23 -11.09
N ARG A 60 11.38 11.36 -9.82
CA ARG A 60 12.11 10.76 -8.69
C ARG A 60 12.28 9.24 -8.84
N GLN A 61 11.22 8.53 -9.26
CA GLN A 61 11.30 7.08 -9.45
C GLN A 61 12.30 6.74 -10.55
N ASN A 62 12.23 7.44 -11.69
CA ASN A 62 13.16 7.23 -12.80
C ASN A 62 14.60 7.54 -12.40
N ASP A 63 14.85 8.65 -11.69
CA ASP A 63 16.17 9.06 -11.21
C ASP A 63 16.77 7.98 -10.28
N LEU A 64 15.95 7.43 -9.37
CA LEU A 64 16.38 6.37 -8.45
C LEU A 64 16.60 5.03 -9.16
N ASP A 65 15.78 4.69 -10.15
CA ASP A 65 15.88 3.45 -10.92
C ASP A 65 17.10 3.49 -11.87
N GLU A 66 17.40 4.64 -12.47
CA GLU A 66 18.59 4.85 -13.30
C GLU A 66 19.86 4.79 -12.44
N LEU A 67 19.83 5.43 -11.27
CA LEU A 67 20.95 5.37 -10.32
C LEU A 67 21.16 3.96 -9.75
N GLU A 68 20.09 3.19 -9.54
CA GLU A 68 20.21 1.77 -9.14
C GLU A 68 20.95 0.98 -10.21
N LYS A 69 20.57 1.13 -11.48
CA LYS A 69 21.23 0.46 -12.60
C LYS A 69 22.70 0.86 -12.73
N GLU A 70 23.00 2.15 -12.68
CA GLU A 70 24.38 2.67 -12.71
C GLU A 70 25.20 2.06 -11.56
N THR A 71 24.64 2.01 -10.35
CA THR A 71 25.31 1.45 -9.17
C THR A 71 25.56 -0.05 -9.34
N VAL A 72 24.56 -0.80 -9.84
CA VAL A 72 24.69 -2.24 -10.11
C VAL A 72 25.77 -2.49 -11.16
N GLU A 73 25.77 -1.75 -12.27
CA GLU A 73 26.77 -1.88 -13.33
C GLU A 73 28.18 -1.56 -12.83
N HIS A 74 28.34 -0.51 -12.03
CA HIS A 74 29.64 -0.14 -11.44
C HIS A 74 30.21 -1.25 -10.54
N PHE A 75 29.38 -1.82 -9.66
CA PHE A 75 29.82 -2.84 -8.71
C PHE A 75 29.86 -4.25 -9.30
N ALA A 76 29.29 -4.50 -10.49
CA ALA A 76 29.38 -5.79 -11.15
C ALA A 76 30.82 -6.19 -11.51
N GLU A 77 31.69 -5.22 -11.81
CA GLU A 77 33.12 -5.47 -12.10
C GLU A 77 33.95 -5.71 -10.83
N ILE A 78 33.58 -5.07 -9.72
CA ILE A 78 34.32 -5.10 -8.45
C ILE A 78 33.91 -6.31 -7.60
N TYR A 79 32.60 -6.60 -7.59
CA TYR A 79 31.97 -7.67 -6.84
C TYR A 79 31.11 -8.54 -7.78
N PRO A 80 31.75 -9.43 -8.57
CA PRO A 80 31.03 -10.29 -9.49
C PRO A 80 30.05 -11.20 -8.74
N GLU A 81 28.90 -11.49 -9.37
CA GLU A 81 27.82 -12.35 -8.84
C GLU A 81 27.10 -11.79 -7.59
N GLN A 82 27.37 -10.55 -7.18
CA GLN A 82 26.76 -9.90 -6.00
C GLN A 82 25.62 -8.92 -6.36
N GLU A 83 25.08 -8.97 -7.57
CA GLU A 83 24.04 -8.03 -8.07
C GLU A 83 22.88 -7.86 -7.09
N ARG A 84 22.30 -8.95 -6.59
CA ARG A 84 21.17 -8.90 -5.66
C ARG A 84 21.54 -8.28 -4.32
N VAL A 85 22.79 -8.46 -3.89
CA VAL A 85 23.29 -7.88 -2.65
C VAL A 85 23.47 -6.37 -2.82
N VAL A 86 24.03 -5.93 -3.94
CA VAL A 86 24.13 -4.52 -4.33
C VAL A 86 22.74 -3.86 -4.37
N GLN A 87 21.76 -4.46 -5.05
CA GLN A 87 20.37 -3.98 -5.09
C GLN A 87 19.75 -3.86 -3.68
N SER A 88 19.98 -4.86 -2.82
CA SER A 88 19.47 -4.86 -1.45
C SER A 88 20.09 -3.74 -0.59
N ILE A 89 21.40 -3.54 -0.70
CA ILE A 89 22.11 -2.47 0.02
C ILE A 89 21.65 -1.10 -0.51
N TYR A 90 21.56 -0.93 -1.83
CA TYR A 90 21.05 0.30 -2.45
C TYR A 90 19.63 0.63 -1.98
N SER A 91 18.71 -0.34 -1.98
CA SER A 91 17.35 -0.15 -1.47
C SER A 91 17.33 0.25 0.01
N THR A 92 18.22 -0.35 0.82
CA THR A 92 18.40 -0.01 2.23
C THR A 92 18.91 1.43 2.40
N LEU A 93 19.89 1.82 1.59
CA LEU A 93 20.44 3.18 1.55
C LEU A 93 19.38 4.22 1.18
N VAL A 94 18.55 3.97 0.17
CA VAL A 94 17.43 4.86 -0.21
C VAL A 94 16.45 5.00 0.95
N LYS A 95 16.07 3.88 1.59
CA LYS A 95 15.16 3.86 2.73
C LYS A 95 15.70 4.65 3.92
N GLU A 96 16.97 4.47 4.26
CA GLU A 96 17.64 5.18 5.35
C GLU A 96 17.74 6.67 5.07
N THR A 97 18.12 7.05 3.85
CA THR A 97 18.21 8.45 3.43
C THR A 97 16.84 9.14 3.54
N VAL A 98 15.77 8.52 3.03
CA VAL A 98 14.41 9.06 3.17
C VAL A 98 13.98 9.17 4.63
N ARG A 99 14.33 8.17 5.46
CA ARG A 99 14.01 8.18 6.89
C ARG A 99 14.76 9.29 7.63
N GLY A 100 16.04 9.46 7.36
CA GLY A 100 16.88 10.54 7.90
C GLY A 100 16.29 11.89 7.56
N MET A 101 15.96 12.14 6.29
CA MET A 101 15.35 13.39 5.85
C MET A 101 14.04 13.73 6.58
N ILE A 102 13.21 12.72 6.87
CA ILE A 102 11.95 12.93 7.60
C ILE A 102 12.21 13.20 9.09
N LEU A 103 13.14 12.49 9.72
CA LEU A 103 13.39 12.57 11.16
C LEU A 103 14.28 13.76 11.56
N GLU A 104 15.28 14.07 10.74
CA GLU A 104 16.32 15.07 11.03
C GLU A 104 15.96 16.41 10.39
N ASP A 105 15.62 16.42 9.10
CA ASP A 105 15.30 17.67 8.38
C ASP A 105 13.82 18.06 8.52
N GLY A 106 12.96 17.13 8.95
CA GLY A 106 11.53 17.36 9.07
C GLY A 106 10.82 17.52 7.71
N VAL A 107 11.41 17.00 6.64
CA VAL A 107 10.89 17.14 5.27
C VAL A 107 10.68 15.77 4.62
N ARG A 108 9.58 15.63 3.89
CA ARG A 108 9.25 14.41 3.14
C ARG A 108 9.84 14.46 1.73
N PRO A 109 10.00 13.31 1.04
CA PRO A 109 10.49 13.25 -0.35
C PRO A 109 9.78 14.18 -1.34
N ASP A 110 8.51 14.49 -1.10
CA ASP A 110 7.72 15.42 -1.92
C ASP A 110 7.74 16.87 -1.42
N GLY A 111 8.70 17.24 -0.57
CA GLY A 111 8.91 18.59 -0.05
C GLY A 111 7.96 19.02 1.07
N ARG A 112 6.96 18.20 1.39
CA ARG A 112 5.95 18.51 2.43
C ARG A 112 6.49 18.31 3.84
N ARG A 113 5.91 19.04 4.78
CA ARG A 113 6.07 18.74 6.22
C ARG A 113 5.30 17.46 6.62
N PRO A 114 5.61 16.84 7.78
CA PRO A 114 4.92 15.63 8.23
C PRO A 114 3.41 15.81 8.44
N ASP A 115 2.98 17.00 8.83
CA ASP A 115 1.59 17.39 9.11
C ASP A 115 0.85 17.96 7.88
N GLU A 116 1.56 18.22 6.79
CA GLU A 116 1.00 18.86 5.61
C GLU A 116 0.28 17.85 4.70
N ILE A 117 -0.97 18.14 4.35
CA ILE A 117 -1.78 17.32 3.45
C ILE A 117 -1.56 17.77 2.00
N ARG A 118 -1.51 16.82 1.06
CA ARG A 118 -1.47 17.11 -0.39
C ARG A 118 -2.72 17.89 -0.81
N LYS A 119 -2.61 18.70 -1.87
CA LYS A 119 -3.74 19.42 -2.48
C LYS A 119 -4.93 18.49 -2.72
N ILE A 120 -6.13 18.92 -2.30
CA ILE A 120 -7.38 18.19 -2.48
C ILE A 120 -8.25 18.93 -3.49
N THR A 121 -8.88 18.19 -4.40
CA THR A 121 -10.01 18.65 -5.20
C THR A 121 -11.14 17.63 -5.15
N SER A 122 -12.37 18.10 -5.32
CA SER A 122 -13.56 17.25 -5.26
C SER A 122 -14.64 17.84 -6.15
N GLU A 123 -15.25 16.99 -6.97
CA GLU A 123 -16.35 17.38 -7.87
C GLU A 123 -17.38 16.25 -7.91
N VAL A 124 -18.65 16.60 -8.18
CA VAL A 124 -19.79 15.67 -8.23
C VAL A 124 -20.53 15.80 -9.57
N GLY A 125 -21.27 14.77 -9.95
CA GLY A 125 -22.08 14.80 -11.19
C GLY A 125 -21.26 14.70 -12.48
N ILE A 126 -20.07 14.09 -12.42
CA ILE A 126 -19.15 13.97 -13.56
C ILE A 126 -19.64 12.95 -14.60
N LEU A 127 -20.32 11.89 -14.16
CA LEU A 127 -20.88 10.88 -15.04
C LEU A 127 -22.32 11.26 -15.42
N PRO A 128 -22.64 11.40 -16.72
CA PRO A 128 -23.91 11.98 -17.18
C PRO A 128 -25.15 11.11 -16.91
N ARG A 129 -24.97 9.81 -16.68
CA ARG A 129 -26.08 8.83 -16.58
C ARG A 129 -26.09 8.02 -15.29
N ALA A 130 -25.05 8.11 -14.47
CA ALA A 130 -25.04 7.41 -13.18
C ALA A 130 -26.04 8.08 -12.22
N HIS A 131 -26.66 7.32 -11.32
CA HIS A 131 -27.56 7.89 -10.31
C HIS A 131 -26.84 8.93 -9.44
N GLY A 132 -25.57 8.66 -9.12
CA GLY A 132 -24.65 9.64 -8.55
C GLY A 132 -23.22 9.38 -9.01
N SER A 133 -22.38 10.41 -9.01
CA SER A 133 -20.94 10.24 -9.25
C SER A 133 -20.15 11.33 -8.55
N GLY A 134 -18.92 11.00 -8.17
CA GLY A 134 -17.98 11.95 -7.57
C GLY A 134 -16.55 11.58 -7.91
N ILE A 135 -15.72 12.60 -8.14
CA ILE A 135 -14.29 12.45 -8.30
C ILE A 135 -13.57 13.16 -7.16
N PHE A 136 -12.71 12.42 -6.47
CA PHE A 136 -11.88 12.92 -5.38
C PHE A 136 -10.42 12.81 -5.78
N THR A 137 -9.67 13.90 -5.71
CA THR A 137 -8.23 13.91 -5.97
C THR A 137 -7.50 14.44 -4.75
N ARG A 138 -6.46 13.72 -4.31
CA ARG A 138 -5.52 14.15 -3.25
C ARG A 138 -4.09 13.95 -3.73
N GLY A 139 -3.47 15.04 -4.19
CA GLY A 139 -2.21 15.00 -4.93
C GLY A 139 -2.33 14.11 -6.17
N GLN A 140 -1.46 13.11 -6.29
CA GLN A 140 -1.48 12.15 -7.40
C GLN A 140 -2.47 10.97 -7.22
N THR A 141 -3.17 10.88 -6.09
CA THR A 141 -4.20 9.86 -5.89
C THR A 141 -5.54 10.41 -6.36
N GLN A 142 -6.16 9.76 -7.33
CA GLN A 142 -7.50 10.12 -7.82
C GLN A 142 -8.42 8.90 -7.74
N VAL A 143 -9.66 9.14 -7.30
CA VAL A 143 -10.72 8.13 -7.19
C VAL A 143 -11.96 8.68 -7.85
N LEU A 144 -12.54 7.90 -8.76
CA LEU A 144 -13.87 8.12 -9.33
C LEU A 144 -14.83 7.10 -8.72
N THR A 145 -15.90 7.56 -8.10
CA THR A 145 -16.96 6.72 -7.53
C THR A 145 -18.25 6.95 -8.31
N ALA A 146 -18.97 5.87 -8.61
CA ALA A 146 -20.27 5.90 -9.25
C ALA A 146 -21.30 5.20 -8.36
N ALA A 147 -22.31 5.92 -7.90
CA ALA A 147 -23.39 5.37 -7.12
C ALA A 147 -24.50 4.86 -8.04
N THR A 148 -24.97 3.64 -7.76
CA THR A 148 -26.13 3.03 -8.40
C THR A 148 -27.15 2.64 -7.34
N LEU A 149 -28.40 3.07 -7.52
CA LEU A 149 -29.53 2.64 -6.71
C LEU A 149 -30.29 1.54 -7.43
N GLY A 150 -30.58 0.47 -6.70
CA GLY A 150 -31.37 -0.67 -7.16
C GLY A 150 -32.56 -0.94 -6.25
N THR A 151 -33.44 -1.83 -6.66
CA THR A 151 -34.53 -2.30 -5.79
C THR A 151 -33.97 -3.22 -4.71
N ILE A 152 -34.66 -3.39 -3.57
CA ILE A 152 -34.26 -4.33 -2.50
C ILE A 152 -34.08 -5.78 -2.99
N ARG A 153 -34.71 -6.17 -4.10
CA ARG A 153 -34.50 -7.51 -4.68
C ARG A 153 -33.13 -7.69 -5.32
N GLU A 154 -32.38 -6.61 -5.52
CA GLU A 154 -31.03 -6.61 -6.10
C GLU A 154 -29.93 -6.58 -5.03
N GLU A 155 -30.28 -6.74 -3.75
CA GLU A 155 -29.29 -7.02 -2.71
C GLU A 155 -28.45 -8.25 -3.05
N GLN A 156 -27.18 -8.22 -2.64
CA GLN A 156 -26.31 -9.36 -2.84
C GLN A 156 -26.65 -10.45 -1.82
N VAL A 157 -27.13 -11.59 -2.30
CA VAL A 157 -27.30 -12.80 -1.47
C VAL A 157 -25.93 -13.36 -1.11
N LEU A 158 -25.75 -13.69 0.17
CA LEU A 158 -24.54 -14.29 0.72
C LEU A 158 -24.85 -15.73 1.13
N ASP A 159 -24.11 -16.68 0.58
CA ASP A 159 -24.17 -18.10 0.93
C ASP A 159 -22.77 -18.54 1.38
N ASP A 160 -22.38 -18.07 2.57
CA ASP A 160 -21.09 -18.36 3.19
C ASP A 160 -21.26 -18.88 4.63
N LEU A 161 -20.15 -19.03 5.37
CA LEU A 161 -20.18 -19.51 6.77
C LEU A 161 -20.52 -18.41 7.78
N GLY A 162 -20.78 -17.19 7.31
CA GLY A 162 -21.14 -16.03 8.11
C GLY A 162 -22.60 -16.07 8.58
N LEU A 163 -22.96 -15.03 9.34
CA LEU A 163 -24.34 -14.84 9.82
C LEU A 163 -25.18 -13.97 8.88
N ASP A 164 -24.52 -13.21 8.00
CA ASP A 164 -25.18 -12.28 7.10
C ASP A 164 -25.70 -13.05 5.88
N GLU A 165 -27.00 -12.98 5.61
CA GLU A 165 -27.65 -13.67 4.49
C GLU A 165 -27.72 -12.79 3.22
N SER A 166 -27.69 -11.46 3.39
CA SER A 166 -27.73 -10.50 2.30
C SER A 166 -26.94 -9.24 2.60
N LYS A 167 -26.72 -8.44 1.55
CA LYS A 167 -26.00 -7.19 1.62
C LYS A 167 -26.66 -6.11 0.77
N ARG A 168 -27.21 -5.11 1.45
CA ARG A 168 -27.84 -3.92 0.84
C ARG A 168 -26.87 -2.87 0.34
N TYR A 169 -25.74 -2.70 1.03
CA TYR A 169 -24.69 -1.77 0.63
C TYR A 169 -23.48 -2.54 0.10
N ILE A 170 -23.22 -2.41 -1.20
CA ILE A 170 -22.16 -3.10 -1.92
C ILE A 170 -21.11 -2.07 -2.33
N HIS A 171 -19.86 -2.29 -1.96
CA HIS A 171 -18.74 -1.42 -2.36
C HIS A 171 -17.71 -2.20 -3.18
N HIS A 172 -17.49 -1.79 -4.42
CA HIS A 172 -16.48 -2.38 -5.30
C HIS A 172 -15.33 -1.42 -5.53
N TYR A 173 -14.13 -1.86 -5.14
CA TYR A 173 -12.90 -1.15 -5.41
C TYR A 173 -12.15 -1.80 -6.58
N ASN A 174 -11.86 -1.02 -7.62
CA ASN A 174 -11.09 -1.45 -8.78
C ASN A 174 -9.78 -0.68 -8.86
N PHE A 175 -8.68 -1.37 -9.17
CA PHE A 175 -7.34 -0.80 -9.28
C PHE A 175 -6.65 -1.22 -10.59
N PRO A 176 -7.08 -0.66 -11.73
CA PRO A 176 -6.53 -1.02 -13.03
C PRO A 176 -5.04 -0.61 -13.14
N SER A 177 -4.28 -1.33 -13.97
CA SER A 177 -2.81 -1.19 -14.02
C SER A 177 -2.36 0.22 -14.43
N TYR A 178 -3.14 0.91 -15.26
CA TYR A 178 -2.83 2.27 -15.67
C TYR A 178 -2.85 3.29 -14.52
N CYS A 179 -3.47 2.97 -13.36
CA CYS A 179 -3.43 3.83 -12.17
C CYS A 179 -2.01 4.05 -11.64
N VAL A 180 -1.06 3.16 -11.97
CA VAL A 180 0.36 3.27 -11.61
C VAL A 180 1.27 3.42 -12.84
N GLY A 181 0.69 3.60 -14.04
CA GLY A 181 1.47 3.71 -15.28
C GLY A 181 2.04 2.39 -15.78
N GLU A 182 1.57 1.25 -15.28
CA GLU A 182 2.05 -0.07 -15.68
C GLU A 182 1.07 -0.80 -16.61
N THR A 183 1.58 -1.78 -17.36
CA THR A 183 0.80 -2.69 -18.18
C THR A 183 0.66 -4.05 -17.51
N ARG A 184 -0.58 -4.46 -17.21
CA ARG A 184 -0.90 -5.82 -16.71
C ARG A 184 -2.21 -6.30 -17.31
N PRO A 185 -2.41 -7.62 -17.50
CA PRO A 185 -3.68 -8.14 -17.97
C PRO A 185 -4.82 -7.79 -17.00
N MET A 186 -5.94 -7.28 -17.51
CA MET A 186 -7.15 -7.09 -16.70
C MET A 186 -7.77 -8.45 -16.39
N ARG A 187 -7.62 -8.89 -15.14
CA ARG A 187 -8.30 -10.06 -14.56
C ARG A 187 -9.31 -9.60 -13.53
N GLY A 188 -10.05 -10.53 -12.93
CA GLY A 188 -10.91 -10.23 -11.77
C GLY A 188 -10.11 -9.65 -10.59
N PRO A 189 -10.81 -9.14 -9.55
CA PRO A 189 -10.18 -8.41 -8.47
C PRO A 189 -9.21 -9.28 -7.67
N GLY A 190 -8.02 -8.74 -7.38
CA GLY A 190 -7.05 -9.34 -6.48
C GLY A 190 -7.44 -9.16 -5.01
N ARG A 191 -6.74 -9.88 -4.11
CA ARG A 191 -7.00 -9.82 -2.65
C ARG A 191 -6.90 -8.41 -2.07
N ARG A 192 -6.00 -7.57 -2.58
CA ARG A 192 -5.84 -6.18 -2.12
C ARG A 192 -7.05 -5.32 -2.50
N GLU A 193 -7.60 -5.51 -3.69
CA GLU A 193 -8.77 -4.76 -4.14
C GLU A 193 -9.99 -5.11 -3.28
N ILE A 194 -10.20 -6.40 -2.99
CA ILE A 194 -11.24 -6.87 -2.07
C ILE A 194 -11.03 -6.28 -0.66
N GLY A 195 -9.80 -6.31 -0.14
CA GLY A 195 -9.49 -5.76 1.18
C GLY A 195 -9.71 -4.24 1.28
N HIS A 196 -9.33 -3.48 0.25
CA HIS A 196 -9.57 -2.03 0.20
C HIS A 196 -11.05 -1.70 0.04
N GLY A 197 -11.79 -2.46 -0.79
CA GLY A 197 -13.24 -2.34 -0.92
C GLY A 197 -13.95 -2.56 0.41
N ALA A 198 -13.64 -3.67 1.10
CA ALA A 198 -14.22 -3.97 2.41
C ALA A 198 -13.88 -2.92 3.48
N LEU A 199 -12.67 -2.33 3.43
CA LEU A 199 -12.29 -1.25 4.35
C LEU A 199 -13.13 0.02 4.10
N ALA A 200 -13.27 0.43 2.84
CA ALA A 200 -14.07 1.59 2.46
C ALA A 200 -15.55 1.38 2.77
N GLU A 201 -16.05 0.17 2.52
CA GLU A 201 -17.41 -0.22 2.85
C GLU A 201 -17.70 -0.11 4.34
N LYS A 202 -16.85 -0.71 5.19
CA LYS A 202 -16.99 -0.64 6.65
C LYS A 202 -16.89 0.79 7.19
N ALA A 203 -16.17 1.67 6.50
CA ALA A 203 -16.09 3.07 6.90
C ALA A 203 -17.38 3.85 6.60
N LEU A 204 -18.12 3.47 5.55
CA LEU A 204 -19.36 4.13 5.15
C LEU A 204 -20.60 3.49 5.76
N LEU A 205 -20.56 2.19 6.07
CA LEU A 205 -21.71 1.45 6.61
C LEU A 205 -22.40 2.15 7.81
N PRO A 206 -21.69 2.74 8.79
CA PRO A 206 -22.33 3.41 9.93
C PRO A 206 -23.11 4.68 9.57
N VAL A 207 -22.93 5.23 8.37
CA VAL A 207 -23.65 6.43 7.89
C VAL A 207 -24.63 6.11 6.76
N ILE A 208 -24.77 4.85 6.38
CA ILE A 208 -25.82 4.42 5.46
C ILE A 208 -27.16 4.42 6.21
N PRO A 209 -28.23 5.07 5.70
CA PRO A 209 -29.53 5.07 6.34
C PRO A 209 -30.11 3.67 6.44
N ASP A 210 -30.90 3.40 7.47
CA ASP A 210 -31.61 2.14 7.64
C ASP A 210 -32.57 1.85 6.47
N GLU A 211 -32.96 0.59 6.30
CA GLU A 211 -33.79 0.14 5.18
C GLU A 211 -35.19 0.77 5.18
N ASP A 212 -35.80 0.93 6.37
CA ASP A 212 -37.13 1.53 6.55
C ASP A 212 -37.17 3.01 6.11
N GLN A 213 -36.04 3.71 6.25
CA GLN A 213 -35.87 5.10 5.82
C GLN A 213 -35.47 5.21 4.35
N PHE A 214 -34.72 4.24 3.84
CA PHE A 214 -34.20 4.27 2.47
C PHE A 214 -34.21 2.85 1.85
N PRO A 215 -35.35 2.40 1.29
CA PRO A 215 -35.55 1.03 0.82
C PRO A 215 -34.96 0.81 -0.58
N TYR A 216 -33.66 1.05 -0.73
CA TYR A 216 -32.89 0.84 -1.95
C TYR A 216 -31.61 0.06 -1.66
N THR A 217 -31.22 -0.78 -2.61
CA THR A 217 -29.87 -1.37 -2.65
C THR A 217 -28.90 -0.32 -3.19
N LEU A 218 -27.75 -0.17 -2.55
CA LEU A 218 -26.73 0.79 -2.94
C LEU A 218 -25.50 0.05 -3.44
N ARG A 219 -25.06 0.34 -4.66
CA ARG A 219 -23.80 -0.17 -5.22
C ARG A 219 -22.88 0.99 -5.58
N LEU A 220 -21.72 1.05 -4.93
CA LEU A 220 -20.68 2.06 -5.10
C LEU A 220 -19.37 1.45 -5.61
#